data_AF-A0A239A1F1-F1
#
_entry.id   AF-A0A239A1F1-F1
#
_cell.length_a   1.000
_cell.length_b   1.000
_cell.length_c   1.000
_cell.angle_alpha   90.00
_cell.angle_beta   90.00
_cell.angle_gamma   90.00
#
_symmetry.space_group_name_H-M   'P 1'
#
loop_
_entity.id
_entity.type
_entity.pdbx_description
1 polymer ?
#
loop_
_entity_poly.entity_id
_entity_poly.type
_entity_poly.pdbx_seq_one_letter_code
_entity_poly.pdbx_strand_id
1 'polypeptide(L)'
;MSATLPTAPPAAASGGRRVLGALRGFWTRPVPLARIAVFRTIAYLFVPVDVFLTTAWVSAHADVPTAYYQPLVIGQLLPLPVPTSTVVHVVQWALVATALAAATGRAPRLLGSAVFLLYLEWMVIAMSYGKVDHDRIAYLVALAVLPTVGVARWRDRRSSEAAGWAMAAVFVTVVLTYFLAAWAKVRFGGWDWATGSTITRAVIRRGTVLSEWTLDVPGLLTAVQWSMILLEFAAPLMLLVRSDRARVALVVFLLGFHLMVFGGLRIIFLPHCVAILSILPWERFPDLVAEVRRRSGRRGARGAPAAPPG
;
A
#
# COMPACT_ATOMS: atom_id res chain seq x y z
N MET A 1 -40.98 57.17 14.22
CA MET A 1 -39.64 56.85 13.68
C MET A 1 -39.15 55.59 14.38
N SER A 2 -39.28 54.42 13.75
CA SER A 2 -38.75 53.15 14.27
C SER A 2 -37.68 52.67 13.31
N ALA A 3 -36.43 52.65 13.77
CA ALA A 3 -35.28 52.23 12.99
C ALA A 3 -35.20 50.69 12.98
N THR A 4 -35.43 50.09 11.83
CA THR A 4 -35.11 48.69 11.56
C THR A 4 -33.60 48.51 11.48
N LEU A 5 -33.02 47.81 12.46
CA LEU A 5 -31.63 47.34 12.40
C LEU A 5 -31.50 46.24 11.32
N PRO A 6 -30.43 46.24 10.51
CA PRO A 6 -30.19 45.18 9.54
C PRO A 6 -29.70 43.92 10.25
N THR A 7 -30.43 42.82 10.06
CA THR A 7 -30.01 41.47 10.44
C THR A 7 -28.87 41.01 9.54
N ALA A 8 -27.66 40.93 10.09
CA ALA A 8 -26.51 40.32 9.42
C ALA A 8 -26.77 38.81 9.21
N PRO A 9 -26.49 38.25 8.02
CA PRO A 9 -26.66 36.83 7.77
C PRO A 9 -25.61 36.01 8.55
N PRO A 10 -25.95 34.78 9.00
CA PRO A 10 -25.07 33.97 9.82
C PRO A 10 -23.84 33.50 9.01
N ALA A 11 -22.65 33.96 9.42
CA ALA A 11 -21.35 33.64 8.80
C ALA A 11 -20.93 32.16 8.90
N ALA A 12 -21.59 31.37 9.77
CA ALA A 12 -21.22 29.99 10.09
C ALA A 12 -21.50 28.96 8.98
N ALA A 13 -22.47 29.23 8.08
CA ALA A 13 -22.86 28.27 7.03
C ALA A 13 -21.81 28.10 5.90
N SER A 14 -20.87 29.04 5.79
CA SER A 14 -19.89 29.08 4.70
C SER A 14 -18.68 28.17 4.94
N GLY A 15 -18.30 27.93 6.21
CA GLY A 15 -17.14 27.10 6.58
C GLY A 15 -17.39 25.61 6.38
N GLY A 16 -18.53 25.10 6.87
CA GLY A 16 -18.90 23.69 6.74
C GLY A 16 -19.02 23.21 5.28
N ARG A 17 -19.58 24.06 4.39
CA ARG A 17 -19.68 23.77 2.95
C ARG A 17 -18.30 23.68 2.27
N ARG A 18 -17.32 24.49 2.69
CA ARG A 18 -15.95 24.43 2.16
C ARG A 18 -15.21 23.17 2.61
N VAL A 19 -15.35 22.76 3.87
CA VAL A 19 -14.73 21.54 4.39
C VAL A 19 -15.31 20.30 3.71
N LEU A 20 -16.64 20.21 3.60
CA LEU A 20 -17.30 19.11 2.88
C LEU A 20 -16.91 19.08 1.40
N GLY A 21 -16.83 20.24 0.75
CA GLY A 21 -16.36 20.37 -0.63
C GLY A 21 -14.91 19.91 -0.81
N ALA A 22 -14.02 20.26 0.13
CA ALA A 22 -12.63 19.84 0.10
C ALA A 22 -12.47 18.34 0.35
N LEU A 23 -13.22 17.76 1.29
CA LEU A 23 -13.23 16.32 1.56
C LEU A 23 -13.75 15.55 0.34
N ARG A 24 -14.89 15.97 -0.22
CA ARG A 24 -15.42 15.37 -1.46
C ARG A 24 -14.39 15.47 -2.58
N GLY A 25 -13.79 16.65 -2.76
CA GLY A 25 -12.75 16.89 -3.75
C GLY A 25 -11.50 16.02 -3.56
N PHE A 26 -11.11 15.71 -2.32
CA PHE A 26 -10.02 14.77 -2.05
C PHE A 26 -10.39 13.34 -2.47
N TRP A 27 -11.55 12.87 -2.03
CA TRP A 27 -11.99 11.50 -2.27
C TRP A 27 -12.33 11.22 -3.74
N THR A 28 -12.96 12.15 -4.44
CA THR A 28 -13.47 11.87 -5.80
C THR A 28 -12.71 12.61 -6.90
N ARG A 29 -11.51 13.14 -6.62
CA ARG A 29 -10.69 13.81 -7.65
C ARG A 29 -10.50 12.87 -8.85
N PRO A 30 -10.88 13.27 -10.08
CA PRO A 30 -10.74 12.40 -11.24
C PRO A 30 -9.29 11.94 -11.46
N VAL A 31 -9.10 10.63 -11.60
CA VAL A 31 -7.80 10.00 -11.87
C VAL A 31 -7.84 9.32 -13.25
N PRO A 32 -6.75 9.43 -14.06
CA PRO A 32 -6.66 8.75 -15.36
C PRO A 32 -6.81 7.23 -15.25
N LEU A 33 -7.66 6.65 -16.10
CA LEU A 33 -7.90 5.20 -16.10
C LEU A 33 -6.66 4.38 -16.46
N ALA A 34 -5.73 4.94 -17.23
CA ALA A 34 -4.43 4.31 -17.49
C ALA A 34 -3.67 3.97 -16.19
N ARG A 35 -3.74 4.84 -15.17
CA ARG A 35 -3.12 4.58 -13.85
C ARG A 35 -3.70 3.33 -13.19
N ILE A 36 -5.02 3.20 -13.23
CA ILE A 36 -5.73 2.03 -12.68
C ILE A 36 -5.33 0.77 -13.43
N ALA A 37 -5.24 0.82 -14.76
CA ALA A 37 -4.87 -0.34 -15.55
C ALA A 37 -3.46 -0.86 -15.21
N VAL A 38 -2.48 0.05 -15.05
CA VAL A 38 -1.11 -0.31 -14.63
C VAL A 38 -1.11 -0.86 -13.21
N PHE A 39 -1.67 -0.12 -12.24
CA PHE A 39 -1.64 -0.54 -10.85
C PHE A 39 -2.39 -1.86 -10.61
N ARG A 40 -3.52 -2.07 -11.29
CA ARG A 40 -4.28 -3.32 -11.28
C ARG A 40 -3.45 -4.49 -11.81
N THR A 41 -2.69 -4.29 -12.88
CA THR A 41 -1.82 -5.33 -13.43
C THR A 41 -0.74 -5.70 -12.41
N ILE A 42 -0.07 -4.71 -11.83
CA ILE A 42 0.96 -4.91 -10.79
C ILE A 42 0.37 -5.67 -9.59
N ALA A 43 -0.78 -5.24 -9.08
CA ALA A 43 -1.43 -5.88 -7.95
C ALA A 43 -1.77 -7.35 -8.27
N TYR A 44 -2.49 -7.62 -9.36
CA TYR A 44 -2.89 -9.01 -9.64
C TYR A 44 -1.71 -9.93 -9.98
N LEU A 45 -0.66 -9.43 -10.66
CA LEU A 45 0.56 -10.21 -10.89
C LEU A 45 1.41 -10.42 -9.62
N PHE A 46 1.21 -9.60 -8.59
CA PHE A 46 1.86 -9.80 -7.31
C PHE A 46 1.19 -10.92 -6.49
N VAL A 47 -0.08 -11.26 -6.72
CA VAL A 47 -0.78 -12.32 -5.96
C VAL A 47 -0.02 -13.66 -5.98
N PRO A 48 0.44 -14.21 -7.14
CA PRO A 48 1.25 -15.42 -7.13
C PRO A 48 2.55 -15.28 -6.35
N VAL A 49 3.20 -14.11 -6.41
CA VAL A 49 4.41 -13.83 -5.63
C VAL A 49 4.08 -13.87 -4.13
N ASP A 50 2.97 -13.26 -3.72
CA ASP A 50 2.57 -13.28 -2.31
C ASP A 50 2.26 -14.71 -1.85
N VAL A 51 1.42 -15.43 -2.60
CA VAL A 51 0.99 -16.80 -2.29
C VAL A 51 2.17 -17.77 -2.17
N PHE A 52 3.11 -17.73 -3.12
CA PHE A 52 4.19 -18.73 -3.19
C PHE A 52 5.50 -18.30 -2.54
N LEU A 53 5.71 -17.02 -2.25
CA LEU A 53 6.98 -16.54 -1.68
C LEU A 53 6.82 -15.94 -0.28
N THR A 54 5.91 -15.00 -0.08
CA THR A 54 5.80 -14.26 1.19
C THR A 54 4.83 -14.91 2.18
N THR A 55 3.85 -15.66 1.66
CA THR A 55 2.81 -16.39 2.40
C THR A 55 2.80 -17.87 2.10
N ALA A 56 3.93 -18.41 1.61
CA ALA A 56 4.08 -19.85 1.37
C ALA A 56 3.75 -20.70 2.62
N TRP A 57 3.96 -20.14 3.80
CA TRP A 57 3.62 -20.79 5.08
C TRP A 57 2.11 -20.99 5.28
N VAL A 58 1.23 -20.26 4.58
CA VAL A 58 -0.22 -20.41 4.70
C VAL A 58 -0.69 -21.75 4.14
N SER A 59 -0.02 -22.28 3.11
CA SER A 59 -0.34 -23.62 2.62
C SER A 59 -0.01 -24.71 3.64
N ALA A 60 0.93 -24.47 4.57
CA ALA A 60 1.23 -25.41 5.65
C ALA A 60 0.06 -25.57 6.65
N HIS A 61 -0.91 -24.64 6.68
CA HIS A 61 -2.13 -24.84 7.45
C HIS A 61 -3.01 -25.96 6.91
N ALA A 62 -2.80 -26.43 5.68
CA ALA A 62 -3.48 -27.60 5.15
C ALA A 62 -3.25 -28.86 6.00
N ASP A 63 -2.11 -28.93 6.69
CA ASP A 63 -1.70 -30.07 7.52
C ASP A 63 -2.00 -29.85 9.01
N VAL A 64 -2.57 -28.70 9.38
CA VAL A 64 -2.88 -28.36 10.77
C VAL A 64 -4.27 -28.91 11.15
N PRO A 65 -4.41 -29.65 12.27
CA PRO A 65 -5.71 -30.11 12.72
C PRO A 65 -6.69 -28.94 12.91
N THR A 66 -7.92 -29.11 12.41
CA THR A 66 -8.96 -28.07 12.44
C THR A 66 -9.33 -27.63 13.87
N ALA A 67 -9.04 -28.44 14.88
CA ALA A 67 -9.22 -28.09 16.29
C ALA A 67 -8.40 -26.87 16.74
N TYR A 68 -7.31 -26.53 16.03
CA TYR A 68 -6.49 -25.36 16.32
C TYR A 68 -6.93 -24.09 15.58
N TYR A 69 -7.92 -24.18 14.70
CA TYR A 69 -8.46 -23.03 13.98
C TYR A 69 -9.22 -22.10 14.94
N GLN A 70 -8.75 -20.87 15.06
CA GLN A 70 -9.41 -19.81 15.84
C GLN A 70 -9.78 -18.66 14.91
N PRO A 71 -11.01 -18.61 14.38
CA PRO A 71 -11.40 -17.65 13.37
C PRO A 71 -11.23 -16.22 13.88
N LEU A 72 -10.70 -15.36 13.03
CA LEU A 72 -10.83 -13.91 13.20
C LEU A 72 -12.30 -13.52 13.35
N VAL A 73 -12.58 -12.35 13.95
CA VAL A 73 -13.95 -11.83 14.10
C VAL A 73 -14.72 -11.86 12.78
N ILE A 74 -14.08 -11.55 11.64
CA ILE A 74 -14.75 -11.61 10.33
C ILE A 74 -15.17 -13.04 9.94
N GLY A 75 -14.39 -14.06 10.28
CA GLY A 75 -14.73 -15.47 10.07
C GLY A 75 -15.71 -16.03 11.11
N GLN A 76 -15.94 -15.31 12.21
CA GLN A 76 -17.04 -15.59 13.15
C GLN A 76 -18.37 -14.99 12.67
N LEU A 77 -18.31 -13.84 11.98
CA LEU A 77 -19.48 -13.12 11.47
C LEU A 77 -19.96 -13.65 10.12
N LEU A 78 -19.05 -14.14 9.28
CA LEU A 78 -19.35 -14.70 7.96
C LEU A 78 -19.31 -16.24 8.02
N PRO A 79 -20.15 -16.94 7.24
CA PRO A 79 -20.14 -18.39 7.16
C PRO A 79 -18.94 -18.89 6.32
N LEU A 80 -17.71 -18.60 6.76
CA LEU A 80 -16.49 -19.04 6.09
C LEU A 80 -16.17 -20.49 6.46
N PRO A 81 -15.66 -21.30 5.51
CA PRO A 81 -15.33 -22.68 5.78
C PRO A 81 -14.15 -22.80 6.76
N VAL A 82 -14.17 -23.84 7.59
CA VAL A 82 -12.98 -24.22 8.38
C VAL A 82 -11.87 -24.65 7.41
N PRO A 83 -10.61 -24.21 7.60
CA PRO A 83 -9.50 -24.51 6.71
C PRO A 83 -9.09 -25.98 6.81
N THR A 84 -9.76 -26.83 6.04
CA THR A 84 -9.31 -28.20 5.74
C THR A 84 -8.22 -28.17 4.67
N SER A 85 -7.47 -29.27 4.52
CA SER A 85 -6.48 -29.42 3.44
C SER A 85 -7.08 -29.10 2.07
N THR A 86 -8.30 -29.58 1.79
CA THR A 86 -9.01 -29.28 0.53
C THR A 86 -9.30 -27.80 0.38
N VAL A 87 -9.84 -27.14 1.41
CA VAL A 87 -10.18 -25.70 1.36
C VAL A 87 -8.93 -24.86 1.11
N VAL A 88 -7.84 -25.11 1.83
CA VAL A 88 -6.59 -24.34 1.70
C VAL A 88 -6.05 -24.43 0.26
N HIS A 89 -5.94 -25.62 -0.30
CA HIS A 89 -5.41 -25.80 -1.65
C HIS A 89 -6.37 -25.27 -2.74
N VAL A 90 -7.68 -25.44 -2.57
CA VAL A 90 -8.68 -24.87 -3.50
C VAL A 90 -8.59 -23.35 -3.51
N VAL A 91 -8.57 -22.71 -2.33
CA VAL A 91 -8.42 -21.25 -2.23
C VAL A 91 -7.10 -20.79 -2.84
N GLN A 92 -5.99 -21.47 -2.54
CA GLN A 92 -4.66 -21.15 -3.08
C GLN A 92 -4.66 -21.13 -4.61
N TRP A 93 -5.07 -22.23 -5.24
CA TRP A 93 -5.02 -22.35 -6.70
C TRP A 93 -6.09 -21.52 -7.40
N ALA A 94 -7.30 -21.43 -6.83
CA ALA A 94 -8.35 -20.56 -7.35
C ALA A 94 -7.91 -19.09 -7.32
N LEU A 95 -7.27 -18.65 -6.23
CA LEU A 95 -6.75 -17.30 -6.08
C LEU A 95 -5.71 -16.98 -7.16
N VAL A 96 -4.71 -17.85 -7.33
CA VAL A 96 -3.65 -17.67 -8.32
C VAL A 96 -4.22 -17.63 -9.74
N ALA A 97 -5.05 -18.62 -10.11
CA ALA A 97 -5.64 -18.69 -11.45
C ALA A 97 -6.52 -17.46 -11.74
N THR A 98 -7.34 -17.04 -10.77
CA THR A 98 -8.21 -15.87 -10.90
C THR A 98 -7.41 -14.58 -11.00
N ALA A 99 -6.32 -14.44 -10.24
CA ALA A 99 -5.45 -13.27 -10.29
C ALA A 99 -4.75 -13.14 -11.65
N LEU A 100 -4.22 -14.25 -12.20
CA LEU A 100 -3.65 -14.26 -13.55
C LEU A 100 -4.69 -13.90 -14.62
N ALA A 101 -5.91 -14.43 -14.50
CA ALA A 101 -7.01 -14.07 -15.40
C ALA A 101 -7.40 -12.59 -15.26
N ALA A 102 -7.50 -12.07 -14.02
CA ALA A 102 -7.84 -10.69 -13.73
C ALA A 102 -6.78 -9.70 -14.23
N ALA A 103 -5.50 -10.10 -14.22
CA ALA A 103 -4.38 -9.31 -14.75
C ALA A 103 -4.53 -9.00 -16.25
N THR A 104 -5.28 -9.82 -17.00
CA THR A 104 -5.60 -9.55 -18.42
C THR A 104 -6.54 -8.35 -18.60
N GLY A 105 -7.18 -7.86 -17.53
CA GLY A 105 -8.14 -6.76 -17.57
C GLY A 105 -9.52 -7.13 -18.12
N ARG A 106 -9.78 -8.42 -18.41
CA ARG A 106 -11.11 -8.93 -18.78
C ARG A 106 -12.04 -8.93 -17.57
N ALA A 107 -13.34 -8.70 -17.79
CA ALA A 107 -14.39 -8.72 -16.77
C ALA A 107 -13.96 -8.17 -15.39
N PRO A 108 -13.42 -6.94 -15.31
CA PRO A 108 -12.63 -6.48 -14.17
C PRO A 108 -13.41 -6.39 -12.85
N ARG A 109 -14.74 -6.27 -12.93
CA ARG A 109 -15.63 -6.35 -11.76
C ARG A 109 -15.70 -7.77 -11.22
N LEU A 110 -16.08 -8.73 -12.07
CA LEU A 110 -16.23 -10.13 -11.67
C LEU A 110 -14.89 -10.73 -11.22
N LEU A 111 -13.88 -10.70 -12.09
CA LEU A 111 -12.57 -11.31 -11.78
C LEU A 111 -11.88 -10.57 -10.64
N GLY A 112 -11.95 -9.24 -10.61
CA GLY A 112 -11.36 -8.47 -9.52
C GLY A 112 -12.02 -8.72 -8.17
N SER A 113 -13.36 -8.77 -8.12
CA SER A 113 -14.08 -9.12 -6.90
C SER A 113 -13.79 -10.55 -6.46
N ALA A 114 -13.66 -11.50 -7.39
CA ALA A 114 -13.26 -12.86 -7.08
C ALA A 114 -11.83 -12.93 -6.49
N VAL A 115 -10.87 -12.19 -7.05
CA VAL A 115 -9.52 -12.05 -6.46
C VAL A 115 -9.60 -11.51 -5.04
N PHE A 116 -10.38 -10.45 -4.80
CA PHE A 116 -10.55 -9.89 -3.46
C PHE A 116 -11.11 -10.90 -2.47
N LEU A 117 -12.21 -11.59 -2.81
CA LEU A 117 -12.84 -12.55 -1.91
C LEU A 117 -11.93 -13.74 -1.62
N LEU A 118 -11.24 -14.26 -2.63
CA LEU A 118 -10.28 -15.36 -2.46
C LEU A 118 -9.05 -14.93 -1.66
N TYR A 119 -8.54 -13.71 -1.88
CA TYR A 119 -7.42 -13.19 -1.11
C TYR A 119 -7.82 -12.85 0.33
N LEU A 120 -9.05 -12.38 0.56
CA LEU A 120 -9.61 -12.19 1.89
C LEU A 120 -9.67 -13.53 2.63
N GLU A 121 -10.21 -14.57 2.00
CA GLU A 121 -10.25 -15.92 2.57
C GLU A 121 -8.83 -16.45 2.86
N TRP A 122 -7.90 -16.28 1.91
CA TRP A 122 -6.48 -16.63 2.12
C TRP A 122 -5.89 -15.94 3.35
N MET A 123 -6.24 -14.67 3.59
CA MET A 123 -5.81 -13.92 4.78
C MET A 123 -6.51 -14.36 6.06
N VAL A 124 -7.79 -14.73 6.00
CA VAL A 124 -8.51 -15.30 7.15
C VAL A 124 -7.87 -16.61 7.56
N ILE A 125 -7.59 -17.51 6.61
CA ILE A 125 -6.87 -18.76 6.86
C ILE A 125 -5.51 -18.47 7.48
N ALA A 126 -4.74 -17.54 6.90
CA ALA A 126 -3.39 -17.20 7.35
C ALA A 126 -3.35 -16.72 8.82
N MET A 127 -4.31 -15.91 9.24
CA MET A 127 -4.23 -15.15 10.49
C MET A 127 -5.09 -15.74 11.62
N SER A 128 -5.78 -16.86 11.40
CA SER A 128 -6.67 -17.52 12.38
C SER A 128 -5.94 -18.53 13.28
N TYR A 129 -4.61 -18.38 13.44
CA TYR A 129 -3.76 -19.27 14.24
C TYR A 129 -2.87 -18.49 15.24
N GLY A 130 -3.37 -17.38 15.76
CA GLY A 130 -2.75 -16.64 16.87
C GLY A 130 -1.76 -15.54 16.47
N LYS A 131 -1.56 -15.28 15.18
CA LYS A 131 -0.76 -14.15 14.69
C LYS A 131 -1.54 -13.36 13.64
N VAL A 132 -1.65 -12.05 13.84
CA VAL A 132 -2.27 -11.12 12.89
C VAL A 132 -1.25 -10.09 12.45
N ASP A 133 -0.88 -10.13 11.18
CA ASP A 133 0.02 -9.13 10.58
C ASP A 133 -0.77 -8.01 9.88
N HIS A 134 -0.33 -6.77 10.09
CA HIS A 134 -1.00 -5.57 9.56
C HIS A 134 -0.48 -5.15 8.17
N ASP A 135 0.60 -5.76 7.69
CA ASP A 135 1.31 -5.38 6.46
C ASP A 135 0.51 -5.61 5.18
N ARG A 136 -0.54 -6.42 5.23
CA ARG A 136 -1.39 -6.76 4.07
C ARG A 136 -2.65 -5.92 3.96
N ILE A 137 -3.00 -5.11 4.97
CA ILE A 137 -4.28 -4.38 5.00
C ILE A 137 -4.41 -3.39 3.83
N ALA A 138 -3.38 -2.58 3.55
CA ALA A 138 -3.42 -1.64 2.43
C ALA A 138 -3.56 -2.34 1.07
N TYR A 139 -2.95 -3.51 0.94
CA TYR A 139 -3.04 -4.32 -0.28
C TYR A 139 -4.40 -5.01 -0.41
N LEU A 140 -4.95 -5.54 0.68
CA LEU A 140 -6.31 -6.10 0.74
C LEU A 140 -7.35 -5.04 0.36
N VAL A 141 -7.22 -3.81 0.86
CA VAL A 141 -8.08 -2.68 0.45
C VAL A 141 -7.90 -2.37 -1.03
N ALA A 142 -6.68 -2.39 -1.57
CA ALA A 142 -6.47 -2.21 -3.01
C ALA A 142 -7.23 -3.25 -3.83
N LEU A 143 -7.14 -4.54 -3.47
CA LEU A 143 -7.88 -5.60 -4.13
C LEU A 143 -9.40 -5.42 -4.01
N ALA A 144 -9.89 -4.89 -2.88
CA ALA A 144 -11.31 -4.62 -2.66
C ALA A 144 -11.86 -3.48 -3.53
N VAL A 145 -11.09 -2.40 -3.71
CA VAL A 145 -11.57 -1.18 -4.37
C VAL A 145 -11.27 -1.13 -5.87
N LEU A 146 -10.22 -1.81 -6.35
CA LEU A 146 -9.88 -1.86 -7.77
C LEU A 146 -11.01 -2.36 -8.70
N PRO A 147 -11.86 -3.35 -8.31
CA PRO A 147 -12.95 -3.84 -9.14
C PRO A 147 -14.06 -2.78 -9.34
N THR A 148 -14.27 -1.88 -8.38
CA THR A 148 -15.37 -0.89 -8.41
C THR A 148 -15.25 0.09 -9.58
N VAL A 149 -14.02 0.38 -10.03
CA VAL A 149 -13.71 1.30 -11.12
C VAL A 149 -14.21 0.79 -12.49
N GLY A 150 -14.30 -0.52 -12.70
CA GLY A 150 -14.69 -1.11 -13.98
C GLY A 150 -13.57 -1.16 -15.03
N VAL A 151 -13.93 -0.98 -16.30
CA VAL A 151 -13.02 -1.15 -17.45
C VAL A 151 -12.02 0.00 -17.55
N ALA A 152 -10.73 -0.35 -17.51
CA ALA A 152 -9.60 0.56 -17.64
C ALA A 152 -8.53 -0.08 -18.54
N ARG A 153 -7.94 0.69 -19.45
CA ARG A 153 -6.89 0.21 -20.38
C ARG A 153 -5.63 1.05 -20.24
N TRP A 154 -4.47 0.49 -20.57
CA TRP A 154 -3.16 1.13 -20.40
C TRP A 154 -3.00 2.45 -21.17
N ARG A 155 -3.73 2.62 -22.29
CA ARG A 155 -3.70 3.84 -23.11
C ARG A 155 -4.97 4.67 -22.99
N ASP A 156 -5.78 4.41 -21.96
CA ASP A 156 -7.02 5.12 -21.74
C ASP A 156 -6.76 6.56 -21.29
N ARG A 157 -7.32 7.52 -22.03
CA ARG A 157 -7.16 8.96 -21.77
C ARG A 157 -8.25 9.53 -20.87
N ARG A 158 -9.29 8.75 -20.58
CA ARG A 158 -10.40 9.19 -19.74
C ARG A 158 -9.97 9.21 -18.28
N SER A 159 -10.56 10.12 -17.52
CA SER A 159 -10.43 10.18 -16.06
C SER A 159 -11.73 9.74 -15.40
N SER A 160 -11.65 9.21 -14.18
CA SER A 160 -12.82 8.72 -13.44
C SER A 160 -12.77 9.16 -11.98
N GLU A 161 -13.90 9.60 -11.45
CA GLU A 161 -14.08 9.86 -10.01
C GLU A 161 -14.02 8.57 -9.19
N ALA A 162 -14.54 7.46 -9.71
CA ALA A 162 -14.43 6.14 -9.07
C ALA A 162 -12.97 5.68 -8.96
N ALA A 163 -12.17 5.97 -9.99
CA ALA A 163 -10.71 5.76 -9.92
C ALA A 163 -10.06 6.66 -8.85
N GLY A 164 -10.50 7.91 -8.74
CA GLY A 164 -10.09 8.83 -7.68
C GLY A 164 -10.34 8.27 -6.29
N TRP A 165 -11.57 7.83 -6.05
CA TRP A 165 -11.99 7.24 -4.78
C TRP A 165 -11.21 5.98 -4.43
N ALA A 166 -11.06 5.06 -5.40
CA ALA A 166 -10.29 3.85 -5.21
C ALA A 166 -8.84 4.15 -4.80
N MET A 167 -8.16 5.09 -5.50
CA MET A 167 -6.78 5.46 -5.16
C MET A 167 -6.66 6.22 -3.84
N ALA A 168 -7.65 7.08 -3.51
CA ALA A 168 -7.70 7.75 -2.22
C ALA A 168 -7.87 6.74 -1.07
N ALA A 169 -8.73 5.73 -1.22
CA ALA A 169 -8.94 4.68 -0.24
C ALA A 169 -7.67 3.86 0.03
N VAL A 170 -6.96 3.45 -1.02
CA VAL A 170 -5.66 2.77 -0.88
C VAL A 170 -4.65 3.68 -0.18
N PHE A 171 -4.54 4.93 -0.61
CA PHE A 171 -3.57 5.87 -0.03
C PHE A 171 -3.82 6.16 1.45
N VAL A 172 -5.08 6.40 1.83
CA VAL A 172 -5.48 6.57 3.23
C VAL A 172 -5.16 5.31 4.03
N THR A 173 -5.38 4.12 3.46
CA THR A 173 -5.05 2.86 4.14
C THR A 173 -3.54 2.67 4.30
N VAL A 174 -2.72 3.07 3.33
CA VAL A 174 -1.25 3.10 3.47
C VAL A 174 -0.85 3.99 4.64
N VAL A 175 -1.39 5.21 4.72
CA VAL A 175 -1.15 6.16 5.82
C VAL A 175 -1.58 5.57 7.17
N LEU A 176 -2.78 4.98 7.23
CA LEU A 176 -3.29 4.35 8.44
C LEU A 176 -2.46 3.14 8.86
N THR A 177 -1.89 2.38 7.92
CA THR A 177 -1.01 1.25 8.24
C THR A 177 0.19 1.71 9.06
N TYR A 178 0.84 2.80 8.66
CA TYR A 178 1.96 3.39 9.43
C TYR A 178 1.49 3.96 10.77
N PHE A 179 0.46 4.81 10.75
CA PHE A 179 -0.02 5.46 11.96
C PHE A 179 -0.50 4.46 13.01
N LEU A 180 -1.30 3.47 12.60
CA LEU A 180 -1.82 2.44 13.49
C LEU A 180 -0.72 1.45 13.92
N ALA A 181 0.35 1.28 13.15
CA ALA A 181 1.51 0.52 13.59
C ALA A 181 2.22 1.21 14.77
N ALA A 182 2.42 2.53 14.74
CA ALA A 182 2.94 3.27 15.89
C ALA A 182 1.98 3.22 17.08
N TRP A 183 0.69 3.41 16.83
CA TRP A 183 -0.32 3.29 17.87
C TRP A 183 -0.30 1.91 18.53
N ALA A 184 -0.20 0.83 17.75
CA ALA A 184 -0.12 -0.53 18.27
C ALA A 184 1.13 -0.74 19.13
N LYS A 185 2.29 -0.19 18.73
CA LYS A 185 3.53 -0.25 19.52
C LYS A 185 3.33 0.39 20.90
N VAL A 186 2.76 1.60 20.95
CA VAL A 186 2.51 2.32 22.21
C VAL A 186 1.41 1.65 23.02
N ARG A 187 0.32 1.21 22.39
CA ARG A 187 -0.83 0.60 23.07
C ARG A 187 -0.48 -0.73 23.75
N PHE A 188 0.30 -1.58 23.10
CA PHE A 188 0.61 -2.92 23.60
C PHE A 188 1.97 -3.02 24.29
N GLY A 189 2.93 -2.17 23.93
CA GLY A 189 4.28 -2.15 24.52
C GLY A 189 4.55 -0.98 25.47
N GLY A 190 3.61 -0.05 25.63
CA GLY A 190 3.83 1.20 26.36
C GLY A 190 4.80 2.14 25.64
N TRP A 191 5.08 3.30 26.27
CA TRP A 191 6.13 4.21 25.80
C TRP A 191 7.53 3.61 25.93
N ASP A 192 7.71 2.64 26.83
CA ASP A 192 8.94 1.86 26.98
C ASP A 192 9.28 1.04 25.74
N TRP A 193 8.34 0.86 24.79
CA TRP A 193 8.68 0.31 23.48
C TRP A 193 9.80 1.10 22.80
N ALA A 194 9.82 2.43 22.96
CA ALA A 194 10.80 3.31 22.34
C ALA A 194 12.21 3.20 22.94
N THR A 195 12.30 2.80 24.20
CA THR A 195 13.54 2.69 24.99
C THR A 195 13.95 1.25 25.28
N GLY A 196 13.08 0.28 24.97
CA GLY A 196 13.28 -1.14 25.24
C GLY A 196 14.18 -1.85 24.24
N SER A 197 14.24 -3.18 24.36
CA SER A 197 15.12 -4.04 23.58
C SER A 197 14.48 -4.60 22.30
N THR A 198 13.35 -4.05 21.83
CA THR A 198 12.59 -4.62 20.71
C THR A 198 13.43 -4.69 19.43
N ILE A 199 14.07 -3.58 19.05
CA ILE A 199 14.92 -3.55 17.86
C ILE A 199 16.24 -4.29 18.10
N THR A 200 16.82 -4.23 19.30
CA THR A 200 18.00 -5.05 19.67
C THR A 200 17.72 -6.54 19.45
N ARG A 201 16.59 -7.04 19.93
CA ARG A 201 16.14 -8.42 19.72
C ARG A 201 15.89 -8.73 18.24
N ALA A 202 15.44 -7.76 17.45
CA ALA A 202 15.26 -7.93 16.01
C ALA A 202 16.61 -8.08 15.30
N VAL A 203 17.60 -7.24 15.62
CA VAL A 203 18.97 -7.32 15.09
C VAL A 203 19.62 -8.64 15.47
N ILE A 204 19.56 -9.05 16.75
CA ILE A 204 20.15 -10.33 17.19
C ILE A 204 19.52 -11.53 16.46
N ARG A 205 18.19 -11.51 16.25
CA ARG A 205 17.48 -12.67 15.66
C ARG A 205 17.58 -12.72 14.14
N ARG A 206 17.71 -11.58 13.47
CA ARG A 206 17.49 -11.47 12.01
C ARG A 206 18.44 -10.52 11.29
N GLY A 207 19.38 -9.92 12.02
CA GLY A 207 20.32 -8.95 11.50
C GLY A 207 21.15 -9.47 10.34
N THR A 208 21.71 -8.52 9.61
CA THR A 208 22.73 -8.75 8.62
C THR A 208 23.96 -7.91 8.94
N VAL A 209 25.02 -8.07 8.17
CA VAL A 209 26.22 -7.22 8.21
C VAL A 209 25.90 -5.72 8.12
N LEU A 210 24.75 -5.34 7.54
CA LEU A 210 24.31 -3.95 7.43
C LEU A 210 23.73 -3.38 8.74
N SER A 211 23.32 -4.24 9.68
CA SER A 211 22.71 -3.83 10.95
C SER A 211 23.46 -4.30 12.20
N GLU A 212 24.27 -5.37 12.12
CA GLU A 212 24.91 -5.97 13.30
C GLU A 212 25.79 -4.97 14.06
N TRP A 213 26.55 -4.13 13.34
CA TRP A 213 27.39 -3.07 13.92
C TRP A 213 26.61 -2.08 14.81
N THR A 214 25.30 -1.97 14.62
CA THR A 214 24.47 -1.06 15.44
C THR A 214 24.34 -1.51 16.89
N LEU A 215 24.62 -2.79 17.19
CA LEU A 215 24.65 -3.32 18.56
C LEU A 215 25.81 -2.72 19.37
N ASP A 216 26.89 -2.34 18.69
CA ASP A 216 28.11 -1.83 19.32
C ASP A 216 28.07 -0.32 19.55
N VAL A 217 27.01 0.37 19.11
CA VAL A 217 26.87 1.83 19.22
C VAL A 217 25.82 2.17 20.29
N PRO A 218 26.24 2.63 21.49
CA PRO A 218 25.32 2.96 22.58
C PRO A 218 24.26 3.98 22.16
N GLY A 219 23.00 3.68 22.49
CA GLY A 219 21.87 4.58 22.24
C GLY A 219 21.36 4.63 20.79
N LEU A 220 22.08 4.08 19.81
CA LEU A 220 21.67 4.13 18.40
C LEU A 220 20.32 3.43 18.17
N LEU A 221 20.15 2.22 18.69
CA LEU A 221 18.90 1.47 18.52
C LEU A 221 17.71 2.14 19.21
N THR A 222 17.95 2.79 20.35
CA THR A 222 16.94 3.62 21.03
C THR A 222 16.55 4.83 20.18
N ALA A 223 17.52 5.53 19.59
CA ALA A 223 17.25 6.64 18.69
C ALA A 223 16.46 6.19 17.43
N VAL A 224 16.77 5.01 16.90
CA VAL A 224 16.02 4.40 15.78
C VAL A 224 14.58 4.11 16.20
N GLN A 225 14.34 3.52 17.38
CA GLN A 225 12.98 3.24 17.87
C GLN A 225 12.14 4.53 18.02
N TRP A 226 12.71 5.58 18.60
CA TRP A 226 12.06 6.89 18.68
C TRP A 226 11.77 7.48 17.29
N SER A 227 12.74 7.38 16.38
CA SER A 227 12.58 7.87 15.01
C SER A 227 11.47 7.12 14.27
N MET A 228 11.36 5.80 14.46
CA MET A 228 10.27 4.99 13.91
C MET A 228 8.91 5.46 14.41
N ILE A 229 8.74 5.61 15.73
CA ILE A 229 7.48 6.08 16.32
C ILE A 229 7.11 7.48 15.78
N LEU A 230 8.07 8.42 15.76
CA LEU A 230 7.83 9.78 15.29
C LEU A 230 7.39 9.80 13.81
N LEU A 231 8.12 9.09 12.95
CA LEU A 231 7.82 9.03 11.51
C LEU A 231 6.48 8.35 11.23
N GLU A 232 6.18 7.26 11.93
CA GLU A 232 4.93 6.53 11.78
C GLU A 232 3.72 7.36 12.27
N PHE A 233 3.81 8.05 13.41
CA PHE A 233 2.76 8.98 13.86
C PHE A 233 2.64 10.21 12.95
N ALA A 234 3.73 10.63 12.31
CA ALA A 234 3.71 11.71 11.33
C ALA A 234 3.15 11.29 9.96
N ALA A 235 2.83 10.01 9.74
CA ALA A 235 2.30 9.52 8.47
C ALA A 235 1.06 10.27 7.92
N PRO A 236 0.12 10.79 8.74
CA PRO A 236 -0.98 11.62 8.24
C PRO A 236 -0.52 12.85 7.45
N LEU A 237 0.69 13.38 7.69
CA LEU A 237 1.25 14.49 6.91
C LEU A 237 1.48 14.12 5.43
N MET A 238 1.57 12.83 5.10
CA MET A 238 1.64 12.36 3.71
C MET A 238 0.40 12.78 2.91
N LEU A 239 -0.76 12.95 3.54
CA LEU A 239 -1.99 13.42 2.88
C LEU A 239 -1.88 14.86 2.35
N LEU A 240 -0.86 15.62 2.79
CA LEU A 240 -0.54 16.95 2.30
C LEU A 240 0.25 16.92 0.98
N VAL A 241 0.66 15.75 0.50
CA VAL A 241 1.41 15.58 -0.76
C VAL A 241 0.49 15.78 -1.97
N ARG A 242 0.62 16.95 -2.61
CA ARG A 242 -0.26 17.38 -3.72
C ARG A 242 0.35 17.22 -5.10
N SER A 243 1.67 17.37 -5.24
CA SER A 243 2.35 17.36 -6.55
C SER A 243 2.86 15.98 -6.93
N ASP A 244 2.94 15.70 -8.24
CA ASP A 244 3.42 14.41 -8.74
C ASP A 244 4.88 14.15 -8.41
N ARG A 245 5.73 15.19 -8.40
CA ARG A 245 7.13 15.06 -7.98
C ARG A 245 7.23 14.67 -6.51
N ALA A 246 6.43 15.29 -5.64
CA ALA A 246 6.38 14.96 -4.23
C ALA A 246 5.82 13.55 -3.98
N ARG A 247 4.84 13.10 -4.80
CA ARG A 247 4.34 11.70 -4.78
C ARG A 247 5.43 10.70 -5.13
N VAL A 248 6.20 10.96 -6.17
CA VAL A 248 7.35 10.11 -6.56
C VAL A 248 8.40 10.11 -5.45
N ALA A 249 8.76 11.28 -4.91
CA ALA A 249 9.71 11.37 -3.80
C ALA A 249 9.23 10.60 -2.55
N LEU A 250 7.95 10.72 -2.20
CA LEU A 250 7.33 9.96 -1.13
C LEU A 250 7.44 8.46 -1.38
N VAL A 251 7.09 7.98 -2.58
CA VAL A 251 7.18 6.55 -2.91
C VAL A 251 8.62 6.05 -2.83
N VAL A 252 9.58 6.80 -3.37
CA VAL A 252 11.01 6.46 -3.28
C VAL A 252 11.46 6.39 -1.82
N PHE A 253 11.07 7.36 -1.00
CA PHE A 253 11.37 7.36 0.44
C PHE A 253 10.79 6.13 1.14
N LEU A 254 9.51 5.82 0.93
CA LEU A 254 8.85 4.69 1.58
C LEU A 254 9.40 3.34 1.13
N LEU A 255 9.64 3.16 -0.18
CA LEU A 255 10.26 1.95 -0.70
C LEU A 255 11.72 1.81 -0.24
N GLY A 256 12.46 2.92 -0.18
CA GLY A 256 13.82 2.96 0.36
C GLY A 256 13.88 2.56 1.84
N PHE A 257 12.93 3.05 2.65
CA PHE A 257 12.77 2.63 4.03
C PHE A 257 12.53 1.10 4.14
N HIS A 258 11.60 0.56 3.35
CA HIS A 258 11.33 -0.89 3.37
C HIS A 258 12.52 -1.72 2.87
N LEU A 259 13.24 -1.23 1.87
CA LEU A 259 14.46 -1.85 1.38
C LEU A 259 15.55 -1.86 2.46
N MET A 260 15.73 -0.75 3.19
CA MET A 260 16.66 -0.66 4.31
C MET A 260 16.28 -1.63 5.44
N VAL A 261 15.00 -1.71 5.80
CA VAL A 261 14.50 -2.65 6.82
C VAL A 261 14.72 -4.10 6.39
N PHE A 262 14.46 -4.43 5.12
CA PHE A 262 14.73 -5.76 4.59
C PHE A 262 16.23 -6.08 4.57
N GLY A 263 17.05 -5.15 4.08
CA GLY A 263 18.50 -5.31 4.02
C GLY A 263 19.14 -5.47 5.40
N GLY A 264 18.66 -4.72 6.40
CA GLY A 264 19.15 -4.80 7.77
C GLY A 264 18.59 -5.99 8.56
N LEU A 265 17.27 -6.20 8.54
CA LEU A 265 16.58 -7.11 9.48
C LEU A 265 15.91 -8.31 8.81
N ARG A 266 16.01 -8.47 7.49
CA ARG A 266 15.28 -9.48 6.70
C ARG A 266 13.77 -9.49 7.00
N ILE A 267 13.22 -8.33 7.35
CA ILE A 267 11.78 -8.13 7.54
C ILE A 267 11.22 -7.59 6.24
N ILE A 268 10.20 -8.25 5.71
CA ILE A 268 9.66 -7.98 4.39
C ILE A 268 8.19 -7.55 4.48
N PHE A 269 7.84 -6.51 3.73
CA PHE A 269 6.50 -5.91 3.70
C PHE A 269 6.00 -5.72 2.26
N LEU A 270 6.32 -6.66 1.37
CA LEU A 270 6.04 -6.53 -0.08
C LEU A 270 4.59 -6.16 -0.43
N PRO A 271 3.54 -6.73 0.20
CA PRO A 271 2.15 -6.31 -0.07
C PRO A 271 1.94 -4.82 0.16
N HIS A 272 2.47 -4.30 1.27
CA HIS A 272 2.44 -2.87 1.57
C HIS A 272 3.23 -2.05 0.54
N CYS A 273 4.41 -2.52 0.12
CA CYS A 273 5.18 -1.90 -0.96
C CYS A 273 4.38 -1.81 -2.26
N VAL A 274 3.62 -2.85 -2.62
CA VAL A 274 2.72 -2.81 -3.77
C VAL A 274 1.62 -1.77 -3.55
N ALA A 275 0.99 -1.69 -2.38
CA ALA A 275 -0.02 -0.67 -2.10
C ALA A 275 0.55 0.77 -2.21
N ILE A 276 1.80 1.00 -1.80
CA ILE A 276 2.51 2.28 -1.96
C ILE A 276 2.63 2.69 -3.44
N LEU A 277 2.79 1.73 -4.35
CA LEU A 277 2.85 2.01 -5.79
C LEU A 277 1.58 2.67 -6.35
N SER A 278 0.45 2.60 -5.64
CA SER A 278 -0.79 3.31 -6.02
C SER A 278 -0.65 4.84 -6.02
N ILE A 279 0.34 5.37 -5.29
CA ILE A 279 0.61 6.80 -5.16
C ILE A 279 1.27 7.37 -6.44
N LEU A 280 1.95 6.52 -7.22
CA LEU A 280 2.69 6.92 -8.42
C LEU A 280 1.74 7.39 -9.54
N PRO A 281 2.11 8.47 -10.25
CA PRO A 281 1.39 8.94 -11.44
C PRO A 281 1.77 8.11 -12.68
N TRP A 282 1.41 6.83 -12.69
CA TRP A 282 1.79 5.86 -13.72
C TRP A 282 1.47 6.31 -15.15
N GLU A 283 0.42 7.10 -15.35
CA GLU A 283 0.04 7.62 -16.66
C GLU A 283 1.09 8.56 -17.28
N ARG A 284 2.01 9.12 -16.47
CA ARG A 284 3.07 10.02 -16.93
C ARG A 284 4.38 9.30 -17.25
N PHE A 285 4.47 8.01 -16.96
CA PHE A 285 5.68 7.23 -17.16
C PHE A 285 6.14 7.19 -18.63
N PRO A 286 5.25 7.03 -19.63
CA PRO A 286 5.65 7.07 -21.05
C PRO A 286 6.33 8.40 -21.44
N ASP A 287 5.80 9.52 -20.94
CA ASP A 287 6.35 10.86 -21.23
C ASP A 287 7.71 11.06 -20.58
N LEU A 288 7.89 10.56 -19.35
CA LEU A 288 9.18 10.57 -18.65
C LEU A 288 10.23 9.77 -19.41
N VAL A 289 9.90 8.57 -19.88
CA VAL A 289 10.80 7.72 -20.67
C VAL A 289 11.17 8.40 -22.00
N ALA A 290 10.20 9.01 -22.69
CA ALA A 290 10.45 9.74 -23.92
C ALA A 290 11.39 10.94 -23.70
N GLU A 291 11.21 11.68 -22.61
CA GLU A 291 12.04 12.82 -22.26
C GLU A 291 13.49 12.41 -21.93
N VAL A 292 13.67 11.35 -21.15
CA VAL A 292 15.01 10.80 -20.84
C VAL A 292 15.71 10.36 -22.12
N ARG A 293 15.01 9.64 -23.02
CA ARG A 293 15.56 9.23 -24.32
C ARG A 293 15.99 10.42 -25.18
N ARG A 294 15.17 11.48 -25.25
CA ARG A 294 15.51 12.72 -25.98
C ARG A 294 16.75 13.41 -25.40
N ARG A 295 16.89 13.46 -24.07
CA ARG A 295 18.06 14.05 -23.41
C ARG A 295 19.34 13.25 -23.63
N SER A 296 19.25 11.93 -23.57
CA SER A 296 20.39 11.04 -23.88
C SER A 296 20.82 11.15 -25.36
N GLY A 297 19.86 11.22 -26.29
CA GLY A 297 20.16 11.44 -27.71
C GLY A 297 20.80 12.81 -28.01
N ARG A 298 20.35 13.88 -27.33
CA ARG A 298 20.96 15.21 -27.43
C ARG A 298 22.37 15.29 -26.85
N ARG A 299 22.68 14.53 -25.78
CA ARG A 299 24.04 14.41 -25.25
C ARG A 299 24.96 13.66 -26.22
N GLY A 300 24.47 12.61 -26.87
CA GLY A 300 25.22 11.90 -27.92
C GLY A 300 25.55 12.78 -29.13
N ALA A 301 24.62 13.61 -29.58
CA ALA A 301 24.83 14.52 -30.71
C ALA A 301 25.81 15.68 -30.42
N ARG A 302 25.95 16.12 -29.16
CA ARG A 302 26.92 17.15 -28.76
C ARG A 302 28.34 16.62 -28.53
N GLY A 303 28.52 15.30 -28.44
CA GLY A 303 29.82 14.65 -28.30
C GLY A 303 30.42 14.16 -29.62
N ALA A 304 29.75 14.34 -30.75
CA ALA A 304 30.30 14.00 -32.05
C ALA A 304 31.40 15.02 -32.42
N PRO A 305 32.66 14.59 -32.59
CA PRO A 305 33.73 15.50 -33.01
C PRO A 305 33.39 16.11 -34.37
N ALA A 306 33.53 17.43 -34.49
CA ALA A 306 33.38 18.13 -35.75
C ALA A 306 34.37 17.53 -36.76
N ALA A 307 33.87 17.15 -37.95
CA ALA A 307 34.72 16.68 -39.02
C ALA A 307 35.77 17.77 -39.34
N PRO A 308 37.06 17.41 -39.48
CA PRO A 308 38.09 18.40 -39.76
C PRO A 308 37.81 19.08 -41.10
N PRO A 309 38.08 20.40 -41.22
CA PRO A 309 37.97 21.09 -42.49
C PRO A 309 38.99 20.51 -43.48
N GLY A 310 38.50 20.20 -44.69
CA GLY A 310 39.32 19.75 -45.83
C GLY A 310 39.95 20.89 -46.58
#